data_AF-A0A950NY59-F1
#
_entry.id   AF-A0A950NY59-F1
#
_cell.length_a   1.000
_cell.length_b   1.000
_cell.length_c   1.000
_cell.angle_alpha   90.00
_cell.angle_beta   90.00
_cell.angle_gamma   90.00
#
_symmetry.space_group_name_H-M   'P 1'
#
loop_
_entity.id
_entity.type
_entity.pdbx_description
1 polymer ?
#
loop_
_entity_poly.entity_id
_entity_poly.type
_entity_poly.pdbx_seq_one_letter_code
_entity_poly.pdbx_strand_id
1 'polypeptide(L)'
;MLEFLIIFAVLAAVVVVVGGPLRAVAADRTSRERTDGAARRNGHAGPAHVQVTGNAEGGGEAPSASEIAELEAARDAKYREIRDAELDHRTGKLSDADYEAIDQTLRAEALTILRALDRASASVSAAAAENQRSALP
;
A
#
# COMPACT_ATOMS: atom_id res chain seq x y z
N MET A 1 18.29 -29.69 0.57
CA MET A 1 19.28 -28.62 0.28
C MET A 1 18.93 -27.88 -1.02
N LEU A 2 18.72 -28.58 -2.15
CA LEU A 2 18.37 -27.96 -3.44
C LEU A 2 16.98 -27.29 -3.47
N GLU A 3 15.98 -27.89 -2.81
CA GLU A 3 14.61 -27.35 -2.74
C GLU A 3 14.53 -25.98 -2.06
N PHE A 4 15.30 -25.75 -1.00
CA PHE A 4 15.34 -24.45 -0.31
C PHE A 4 15.87 -23.34 -1.22
N LEU A 5 16.81 -23.67 -2.10
CA LEU A 5 17.41 -22.73 -3.04
C LEU A 5 16.40 -22.35 -4.14
N ILE A 6 15.60 -23.30 -4.61
CA ILE A 6 14.52 -23.06 -5.59
C ILE A 6 13.43 -22.19 -4.95
N ILE A 7 13.01 -22.50 -3.73
CA ILE A 7 12.00 -21.72 -3.00
C ILE A 7 12.49 -20.29 -2.78
N PHE A 8 13.74 -20.10 -2.35
CA PHE A 8 14.31 -18.77 -2.14
C PHE A 8 14.44 -17.98 -3.45
N ALA A 9 14.82 -18.63 -4.55
CA ALA A 9 14.92 -18.02 -5.87
C ALA A 9 13.55 -17.58 -6.41
N VAL A 10 12.52 -18.42 -6.26
CA VAL A 10 11.15 -18.10 -6.69
C VAL A 10 10.57 -16.97 -5.83
N LEU A 11 10.80 -17.01 -4.51
CA LEU A 11 10.33 -15.97 -3.60
C LEU A 11 10.98 -14.61 -3.91
N ALA A 12 12.29 -14.59 -4.17
CA ALA A 12 13.01 -13.38 -4.59
C ALA A 12 12.47 -12.82 -5.92
N ALA A 13 12.18 -13.69 -6.90
CA ALA A 13 11.61 -13.28 -8.18
C ALA A 13 10.21 -12.66 -8.01
N VAL A 14 9.35 -13.25 -7.18
CA VAL A 14 8.00 -12.74 -6.90
C VAL A 14 8.06 -11.38 -6.19
N VAL A 15 8.96 -11.20 -5.23
CA VAL A 15 9.14 -9.90 -4.55
C VAL A 15 9.63 -8.81 -5.50
N VAL A 16 10.51 -9.15 -6.45
CA VAL A 16 10.97 -8.19 -7.47
C VAL A 16 9.85 -7.82 -8.45
N VAL A 17 9.04 -8.79 -8.87
CA VAL A 17 7.93 -8.58 -9.82
C VAL A 17 6.76 -7.83 -9.20
N VAL A 18 6.48 -8.05 -7.91
CA VAL A 18 5.37 -7.40 -7.20
C VAL A 18 5.79 -6.09 -6.51
N GLY A 19 7.07 -5.96 -6.14
CA GLY A 19 7.62 -4.81 -5.40
C GLY A 19 8.42 -3.80 -6.24
N GLY A 20 8.67 -4.05 -7.52
CA GLY A 20 9.27 -3.06 -8.42
C GLY A 20 8.19 -2.36 -9.25
N PRO A 21 8.03 -1.02 -9.23
CA PRO A 21 9.10 -0.03 -9.07
C PRO A 21 8.69 1.24 -8.29
N LEU A 22 9.14 1.42 -7.04
CA LEU A 22 9.11 2.74 -6.39
C LEU A 22 10.46 3.23 -5.86
N ARG A 23 11.57 2.58 -6.20
CA ARG A 23 12.88 3.10 -5.81
C ARG A 23 14.01 2.83 -6.80
N ALA A 24 13.89 3.46 -7.96
CA ALA A 24 15.04 3.72 -8.83
C ALA A 24 14.99 5.15 -9.41
N VAL A 25 14.70 6.13 -8.56
CA VAL A 25 15.10 7.53 -8.79
C VAL A 25 15.87 7.97 -7.55
N ALA A 26 17.15 7.60 -7.52
CA ALA A 26 18.21 8.34 -6.86
C ALA A 26 19.45 7.45 -6.82
N ALA A 27 20.38 7.75 -7.74
CA ALA A 27 21.80 7.90 -7.50
C ALA A 27 22.61 7.26 -8.62
N ASP A 28 22.73 7.99 -9.73
CA ASP A 28 24.08 8.24 -10.23
C ASP A 28 24.18 9.58 -10.97
N ARG A 29 24.16 10.67 -10.21
CA ARG A 29 24.77 11.95 -10.64
C ARG A 29 26.18 12.03 -10.06
N THR A 30 27.01 11.02 -10.29
CA THR A 30 28.46 11.15 -10.08
C THR A 30 29.10 11.79 -11.31
N SER A 31 28.92 13.10 -11.45
CA SER A 31 29.80 13.91 -12.31
C SER A 31 29.63 15.41 -12.06
N ARG A 32 30.72 15.99 -11.51
CA ARG A 32 31.10 17.43 -11.53
C ARG A 32 30.23 18.29 -10.57
N GLU A 33 30.75 19.11 -9.66
CA GLU A 33 31.87 20.06 -9.69
C GLU A 33 32.40 20.22 -8.26
N ARG A 34 33.67 19.92 -7.96
CA ARG A 34 34.74 20.92 -7.80
C ARG A 34 34.30 22.38 -8.04
N THR A 35 33.82 23.02 -6.98
CA THR A 35 34.06 24.44 -6.67
C THR A 35 34.22 24.53 -5.16
N ASP A 36 35.45 24.57 -4.65
CA ASP A 36 36.14 25.83 -4.36
C ASP A 36 35.29 26.81 -3.54
N GLY A 37 35.70 26.97 -2.28
CA GLY A 37 35.99 28.31 -1.77
C GLY A 37 34.83 29.21 -1.35
N ALA A 38 34.92 29.60 -0.08
CA ALA A 38 34.51 30.89 0.46
C ALA A 38 33.05 31.05 0.93
N ALA A 39 32.96 31.04 2.26
CA ALA A 39 32.46 32.16 3.07
C ALA A 39 30.98 32.56 2.95
N ARG A 40 30.34 32.56 4.13
CA ARG A 40 29.50 33.61 4.77
C ARG A 40 28.34 32.90 5.47
N ARG A 41 28.37 32.81 6.81
CA ARG A 41 27.69 33.76 7.70
C ARG A 41 26.29 34.12 7.16
N ASN A 42 25.26 33.50 7.72
CA ASN A 42 24.30 34.18 8.58
C ASN A 42 23.31 33.18 9.17
N GLY A 43 23.11 33.27 10.48
CA GLY A 43 22.03 32.59 11.16
C GLY A 43 20.69 33.26 10.90
N HIS A 44 19.63 32.45 10.88
CA HIS A 44 18.31 32.91 11.26
C HIS A 44 17.54 31.74 11.88
N ALA A 45 17.30 31.85 13.19
CA ALA A 45 16.37 31.03 13.91
C ALA A 45 14.95 31.60 13.70
N GLY A 46 13.99 30.73 13.41
CA GLY A 46 12.56 31.03 13.40
C GLY A 46 11.77 29.73 13.29
N PRO A 47 11.02 29.31 14.31
CA PRO A 47 10.15 28.15 14.25
C PRO A 47 8.73 28.60 13.90
N ALA A 48 8.18 28.12 12.78
CA ALA A 48 6.74 27.91 12.56
C ALA A 48 6.51 27.67 11.06
N HIS A 49 6.05 26.47 10.72
CA HIS A 49 4.83 26.23 9.93
C HIS A 49 4.80 24.73 9.63
N VAL A 50 4.43 23.93 10.63
CA VAL A 50 3.90 22.60 10.36
C VAL A 50 2.53 22.82 9.77
N GLN A 51 2.45 22.73 8.45
CA GLN A 51 1.20 22.67 7.73
C GLN A 51 0.65 21.25 7.94
N VAL A 52 -0.03 21.03 9.07
CA VAL A 52 -0.93 19.90 9.24
C VAL A 52 -2.14 20.20 8.36
N THR A 53 -2.11 19.76 7.11
CA THR A 53 -3.32 19.67 6.29
C THR A 53 -4.14 18.50 6.82
N GLY A 54 -4.83 18.74 7.94
CA GLY A 54 -5.98 17.95 8.33
C GLY A 54 -7.20 18.48 7.56
N ASN A 55 -7.37 18.07 6.31
CA ASN A 55 -8.67 18.14 5.66
C ASN A 55 -9.39 16.81 5.90
N ALA A 56 -10.04 16.73 7.06
CA ALA A 56 -11.17 15.85 7.25
C ALA A 56 -12.39 16.55 6.65
N GLU A 57 -12.54 16.50 5.33
CA GLU A 57 -13.75 16.90 4.64
C GLU A 57 -14.55 15.66 4.28
N GLY A 58 -15.31 15.18 5.26
CA GLY A 58 -16.46 14.29 5.03
C GLY A 58 -17.60 15.10 4.41
N GLY A 59 -17.46 15.46 3.13
CA GLY A 59 -18.56 15.86 2.27
C GLY A 59 -19.03 14.63 1.51
N GLY A 60 -20.34 14.50 1.23
CA GLY A 60 -20.93 13.38 0.49
C GLY A 60 -20.50 13.32 -0.98
N GLU A 61 -19.22 13.02 -1.19
CA GLU A 61 -18.59 12.82 -2.48
C GLU A 61 -18.66 11.33 -2.82
N ALA A 62 -18.81 10.98 -4.11
CA ALA A 62 -18.58 9.61 -4.55
C ALA A 62 -17.24 9.09 -3.99
N PRO A 63 -17.15 7.80 -3.62
CA PRO A 63 -15.96 7.27 -2.96
C PRO A 63 -14.73 7.63 -3.78
N SER A 64 -13.81 8.32 -3.12
CA SER A 64 -12.67 8.90 -3.80
C SER A 64 -11.66 7.81 -4.16
N ALA A 65 -10.76 8.09 -5.10
CA ALA A 65 -9.63 7.22 -5.38
C ALA A 65 -8.77 6.94 -4.11
N SER A 66 -8.79 7.84 -3.12
CA SER A 66 -8.14 7.63 -1.81
C SER A 66 -8.82 6.53 -1.01
N GLU A 67 -10.15 6.51 -0.96
CA GLU A 67 -10.90 5.49 -0.22
C GLU A 67 -10.68 4.09 -0.80
N ILE A 68 -10.62 3.97 -2.14
CA ILE A 68 -10.27 2.71 -2.80
C ILE A 68 -8.85 2.29 -2.43
N ALA A 69 -7.88 3.21 -2.47
CA ALA A 69 -6.49 2.90 -2.11
C ALA A 69 -6.34 2.46 -0.65
N GLU A 70 -7.11 3.05 0.27
CA GLU A 70 -7.15 2.65 1.68
C GLU A 70 -7.74 1.24 1.85
N LEU A 71 -8.84 0.93 1.14
CA LEU A 71 -9.45 -0.40 1.13
C LEU A 71 -8.51 -1.45 0.53
N GLU A 72 -7.75 -1.11 -0.51
CA GLU A 72 -6.72 -1.97 -1.09
C GLU A 72 -5.57 -2.23 -0.12
N ALA A 73 -5.10 -1.20 0.59
CA ALA A 73 -4.08 -1.34 1.61
C ALA A 73 -4.57 -2.22 2.77
N ALA A 74 -5.83 -2.05 3.20
CA ALA A 74 -6.46 -2.87 4.23
C ALA A 74 -6.60 -4.35 3.78
N ARG A 75 -6.98 -4.58 2.52
CA ARG A 75 -7.01 -5.92 1.92
C ARG A 75 -5.62 -6.54 2.00
N ASP A 76 -4.60 -5.84 1.51
CA ASP A 76 -3.25 -6.37 1.45
C ASP A 76 -2.68 -6.67 2.83
N ALA A 77 -3.01 -5.87 3.85
CA ALA A 77 -2.69 -6.16 5.24
C ALA A 77 -3.35 -7.47 5.71
N LYS A 78 -4.67 -7.65 5.48
CA LYS A 78 -5.37 -8.87 5.87
C LYS A 78 -4.87 -10.12 5.15
N TYR A 79 -4.51 -10.02 3.88
CA TYR A 79 -3.90 -11.14 3.15
C TYR A 79 -2.49 -11.50 3.64
N ARG A 80 -1.78 -10.60 4.30
CA ARG A 80 -0.52 -10.93 5.00
C ARG A 80 -0.81 -11.68 6.29
N GLU A 81 -1.76 -11.18 7.10
CA GLU A 81 -2.16 -11.84 8.35
C GLU A 81 -2.62 -13.30 8.13
N ILE A 82 -3.43 -13.55 7.08
CA ILE A 82 -3.86 -14.91 6.72
C ILE A 82 -2.66 -15.80 6.39
N ARG A 83 -1.72 -15.29 5.58
CA ARG A 83 -0.51 -16.06 5.21
C ARG A 83 0.39 -16.34 6.40
N ASP A 84 0.53 -15.40 7.32
CA ASP A 84 1.32 -15.59 8.52
C ASP A 84 0.67 -16.63 9.45
N ALA A 85 -0.65 -16.61 9.61
CA ALA A 85 -1.39 -17.64 10.35
C ALA A 85 -1.23 -19.04 9.72
N GLU A 86 -1.31 -19.14 8.38
CA GLU A 86 -1.04 -20.39 7.64
C GLU A 86 0.40 -20.89 7.85
N LEU A 87 1.39 -19.98 7.87
CA LEU A 87 2.79 -20.33 8.15
C LEU A 87 2.98 -20.80 9.59
N ASP A 88 2.32 -20.16 10.56
CA ASP A 88 2.39 -20.54 11.97
C ASP A 88 1.73 -21.90 12.24
N HIS A 89 0.63 -22.21 11.57
CA HIS A 89 0.03 -23.54 11.56
C HIS A 89 0.98 -24.59 10.99
N ARG A 90 1.54 -24.34 9.79
CA ARG A 90 2.47 -25.27 9.13
C ARG A 90 3.77 -25.49 9.91
N THR A 91 4.21 -24.49 10.67
CA THR A 91 5.40 -24.60 11.54
C THR A 91 5.08 -25.21 12.90
N GLY A 92 3.82 -25.54 13.17
CA GLY A 92 3.36 -26.19 14.41
C GLY A 92 3.26 -25.24 15.60
N LYS A 93 3.31 -23.91 15.37
CA LYS A 93 3.07 -22.91 16.43
C LYS A 93 1.60 -22.76 16.77
N LEU A 94 0.72 -23.11 15.84
CA LEU A 94 -0.72 -23.02 15.99
C LEU A 94 -1.34 -24.41 15.86
N SER A 95 -2.28 -24.74 16.75
CA SER A 95 -3.03 -26.00 16.66
C SER A 95 -4.06 -25.93 15.53
N ASP A 96 -4.54 -27.08 15.03
CA ASP A 96 -5.56 -27.12 13.98
C ASP A 96 -6.83 -26.37 14.38
N ALA A 97 -7.27 -26.53 15.63
CA ALA A 97 -8.48 -25.89 16.15
C ALA A 97 -8.33 -24.37 16.28
N ASP A 98 -7.16 -23.91 16.74
CA ASP A 98 -6.88 -22.47 16.86
C ASP A 98 -6.71 -21.83 15.48
N TYR A 99 -6.05 -22.54 14.56
CA TYR A 99 -5.90 -22.12 13.18
C TYR A 99 -7.25 -21.96 12.50
N GLU A 100 -8.15 -22.93 12.62
CA GLU A 100 -9.47 -22.85 12.00
C GLU A 100 -10.29 -21.65 12.53
N ALA A 101 -10.24 -21.39 13.84
CA ALA A 101 -10.92 -20.24 14.44
C ALA A 101 -10.37 -18.90 13.93
N ILE A 102 -9.04 -18.78 13.85
CA ILE A 102 -8.36 -17.58 13.35
C ILE A 102 -8.59 -17.40 11.85
N ASP A 103 -8.49 -18.47 11.06
CA ASP A 103 -8.68 -18.47 9.61
C ASP A 103 -10.10 -18.00 9.23
N GLN A 104 -11.12 -18.55 9.90
CA GLN A 104 -12.51 -18.14 9.67
C GLN A 104 -12.72 -16.65 9.97
N THR A 105 -12.13 -16.15 11.05
CA THR A 105 -12.23 -14.75 11.45
C THR A 105 -11.55 -13.83 10.43
N LEU A 106 -10.29 -14.11 10.09
CA LEU A 106 -9.53 -13.31 9.14
C LEU A 106 -10.16 -13.32 7.74
N ARG A 107 -10.70 -14.46 7.29
CA ARG A 107 -11.41 -14.55 6.01
C ARG A 107 -12.71 -13.76 6.03
N ALA A 108 -13.46 -13.76 7.12
CA ALA A 108 -14.68 -12.96 7.25
C ALA A 108 -14.38 -11.44 7.17
N GLU A 109 -13.30 -11.00 7.81
CA GLU A 109 -12.83 -9.62 7.72
C GLU A 109 -12.36 -9.25 6.31
N ALA A 110 -11.57 -10.11 5.67
CA ALA A 110 -11.13 -9.92 4.29
C ALA A 110 -12.32 -9.81 3.32
N LEU A 111 -13.34 -10.67 3.46
CA LEU A 111 -14.57 -10.58 2.67
C LEU A 111 -15.32 -9.26 2.89
N THR A 112 -15.31 -8.73 4.10
CA THR A 112 -15.94 -7.44 4.41
C THR A 112 -15.24 -6.30 3.67
N ILE A 113 -13.90 -6.31 3.65
CA ILE A 113 -13.10 -5.33 2.92
C ILE A 113 -13.34 -5.45 1.41
N LEU A 114 -13.34 -6.68 0.86
CA LEU A 114 -13.59 -6.90 -0.56
C LEU A 114 -14.96 -6.38 -1.00
N ARG A 115 -16.01 -6.64 -0.21
CA ARG A 115 -17.36 -6.09 -0.47
C ARG A 115 -17.41 -4.56 -0.42
N ALA A 116 -16.62 -3.94 0.46
CA ALA A 116 -16.52 -2.48 0.49
C ALA A 116 -15.81 -1.95 -0.75
N LEU A 117 -14.72 -2.59 -1.16
CA LEU A 117 -13.96 -2.24 -2.37
C LEU A 117 -14.80 -2.37 -3.64
N ASP A 118 -15.55 -3.48 -3.78
CA ASP A 118 -16.46 -3.69 -4.91
C ASP A 118 -17.50 -2.57 -5.02
N ARG A 119 -18.09 -2.18 -3.89
CA ARG A 119 -19.06 -1.07 -3.85
C ARG A 119 -18.41 0.25 -4.24
N ALA A 120 -17.24 0.57 -3.67
CA ALA A 120 -16.52 1.81 -3.95
C ALA A 120 -16.11 1.91 -5.42
N SER A 121 -15.57 0.82 -5.99
CA SER A 121 -15.19 0.73 -7.39
C SER A 121 -16.39 0.90 -8.33
N ALA A 122 -17.51 0.24 -8.03
CA ALA A 122 -18.73 0.36 -8.82
C ALA A 122 -19.27 1.80 -8.86
N SER A 123 -19.24 2.52 -7.73
CA SER A 123 -19.66 3.92 -7.69
C SER A 123 -18.72 4.87 -8.44
N VAL A 124 -17.40 4.65 -8.39
CA VAL A 124 -16.45 5.45 -9.20
C VAL A 124 -16.72 5.24 -10.69
N SER A 125 -16.96 3.99 -11.11
CA SER A 125 -17.32 3.66 -12.48
C SER A 125 -18.63 4.34 -12.91
N ALA A 126 -19.65 4.34 -12.05
CA ALA A 126 -20.93 5.01 -12.31
C ALA A 126 -20.76 6.54 -12.44
N ALA A 127 -19.97 7.17 -11.56
CA ALA A 127 -19.69 8.60 -11.62
C ALA A 127 -18.92 8.99 -12.90
N ALA A 128 -17.96 8.17 -13.33
CA ALA A 128 -17.24 8.37 -14.58
C ALA A 128 -18.16 8.28 -15.81
N ALA A 129 -19.09 7.33 -15.82
CA ALA A 129 -20.07 7.17 -16.90
C ALA A 129 -21.03 8.37 -17.01
N GLU A 130 -21.47 8.93 -15.87
CA GLU A 130 -22.34 10.11 -15.85
C GLU A 130 -21.61 11.37 -16.35
N ASN A 131 -20.35 11.57 -15.91
CA ASN A 131 -19.53 12.68 -16.37
C ASN A 131 -19.28 12.60 -17.90
N GLN A 132 -19.08 11.40 -18.43
CA GLN A 132 -18.90 11.17 -19.86
C GLN A 132 -20.19 11.38 -20.67
N ARG A 133 -21.36 11.14 -20.08
CA ARG A 133 -22.68 11.38 -20.69
C ARG A 133 -23.02 12.87 -20.77
N SER A 134 -22.65 13.65 -19.76
CA SER A 134 -22.83 15.12 -19.76
C SER A 134 -21.87 15.86 -20.69
N ALA A 135 -20.76 15.23 -21.09
CA ALA A 135 -19.76 15.80 -22.00
C ALA A 135 -20.11 15.71 -23.49
N LEU A 136 -21.25 15.08 -23.86
CA LEU A 136 -21.73 15.00 -25.24
C LEU A 136 -22.88 16.02 -25.47
N PRO A 137 -22.75 16.95 -26.43
CA PRO A 137 -23.75 17.98 -26.74
C PRO A 137 -24.98 17.45 -27.48
#